data_AF-A0A8C8DRK1-F1
#
_entry.id   AF-A0A8C8DRK1-F1
#
_cell.length_a   1.000
_cell.length_b   1.000
_cell.length_c   1.000
_cell.angle_alpha   90.00
_cell.angle_beta   90.00
_cell.angle_gamma   90.00
#
_symmetry.space_group_name_H-M   'P 1'
#
loop_
_entity.id
_entity.type
_entity.pdbx_description
1 polymer ?
#
loop_
_entity_poly.entity_id
_entity_poly.type
_entity_poly.pdbx_seq_one_letter_code
_entity_poly.pdbx_strand_id
1 'polypeptide(L)'
;ARAPPHSHTMLSFSSVSLLRMGGVSEGDDVLARWSDGLLYLGNVKRVDGVKQCCLVRFEDNSESVIILLLVDCLTEMKALPPFVVAGYHLECHTPTIEPEADSDSWICRQCVFAVATKRGGALKRGRFARLMQFMKLRLPYQLSSLDWDPQHLTNQQQCYCYCAGPGE
;
A
#
# COMPACT_ATOMS: atom_id res chain seq x y z
N ALA A 1 -19.43 9.99 0.48
CA ALA A 1 -18.87 8.71 0.00
C ALA A 1 -18.87 8.69 -1.52
N ARG A 2 -17.69 8.50 -2.16
CA ARG A 2 -17.61 8.23 -3.61
C ARG A 2 -17.45 6.71 -3.78
N ALA A 3 -18.28 6.11 -4.60
CA ALA A 3 -18.28 4.65 -4.79
C ALA A 3 -16.91 4.16 -5.28
N PRO A 4 -16.45 2.96 -4.87
CA PRO A 4 -15.23 2.38 -5.41
C PRO A 4 -15.35 2.19 -6.93
N PRO A 5 -14.24 2.32 -7.69
CA PRO A 5 -14.26 2.06 -9.12
C PRO A 5 -14.75 0.66 -9.44
N HIS A 6 -15.46 0.49 -10.56
CA HIS A 6 -15.84 -0.82 -11.05
C HIS A 6 -14.63 -1.47 -11.74
N SER A 7 -13.88 -2.32 -11.04
CA SER A 7 -12.81 -3.13 -11.65
C SER A 7 -13.12 -4.63 -11.60
N HIS A 8 -12.90 -5.32 -12.72
CA HIS A 8 -13.04 -6.77 -12.87
C HIS A 8 -11.68 -7.48 -12.96
N THR A 9 -10.57 -6.74 -12.91
CA THR A 9 -9.26 -7.26 -13.26
C THR A 9 -8.51 -7.77 -12.03
N MET A 10 -8.46 -9.11 -11.85
CA MET A 10 -7.42 -9.73 -11.02
C MET A 10 -6.10 -9.66 -11.81
N LEU A 11 -5.20 -8.77 -11.41
CA LEU A 11 -3.91 -8.65 -12.09
C LEU A 11 -3.07 -9.92 -11.92
N SER A 12 -2.66 -10.46 -13.05
CA SER A 12 -1.63 -11.49 -13.18
C SER A 12 -0.25 -10.89 -12.87
N PHE A 13 0.60 -11.70 -12.24
CA PHE A 13 1.80 -11.35 -11.47
C PHE A 13 3.00 -10.77 -12.23
N SER A 14 2.85 -10.32 -13.47
CA SER A 14 3.99 -9.98 -14.34
C SER A 14 4.26 -8.48 -14.50
N SER A 15 3.40 -7.57 -14.01
CA SER A 15 3.55 -6.13 -14.31
C SER A 15 3.03 -5.19 -13.22
N VAL A 16 2.93 -5.64 -11.97
CA VAL A 16 2.50 -4.76 -10.87
C VAL A 16 3.66 -3.86 -10.45
N SER A 17 3.67 -2.63 -10.98
CA SER A 17 4.43 -1.52 -10.42
C SER A 17 3.85 -1.16 -9.06
N LEU A 18 4.38 -1.80 -8.02
CA LEU A 18 4.12 -1.46 -6.63
C LEU A 18 4.68 -0.04 -6.39
N LEU A 19 3.82 0.89 -5.95
CA LEU A 19 4.12 2.33 -5.81
C LEU A 19 5.52 2.59 -5.24
N ARG A 20 6.43 3.04 -6.12
CA ARG A 20 7.72 3.64 -5.80
C ARG A 20 7.45 5.02 -5.17
N MET A 21 7.84 5.24 -3.93
CA MET A 21 7.99 6.60 -3.39
C MET A 21 9.28 7.21 -3.96
N GLY A 22 9.13 8.33 -4.66
CA GLY A 22 10.22 9.09 -5.31
C GLY A 22 10.11 9.23 -6.83
N GLY A 23 9.10 8.63 -7.49
CA GLY A 23 9.07 8.60 -8.96
C GLY A 23 7.68 8.57 -9.62
N VAL A 24 6.60 8.87 -8.90
CA VAL A 24 5.27 8.92 -9.52
C VAL A 24 5.14 10.22 -10.33
N SER A 25 4.97 10.06 -11.63
CA SER A 25 4.85 11.13 -12.61
C SER A 25 3.49 11.09 -13.32
N GLU A 26 3.10 12.19 -13.95
CA GLU A 26 1.94 12.18 -14.83
C GLU A 26 2.11 11.14 -15.95
N GLY A 27 1.09 10.32 -16.17
CA GLY A 27 1.12 9.22 -17.13
C GLY A 27 1.49 7.86 -16.54
N ASP A 28 1.95 7.77 -15.29
CA ASP A 28 2.30 6.49 -14.68
C ASP A 28 1.07 5.64 -14.34
N ASP A 29 1.19 4.33 -14.56
CA ASP A 29 0.21 3.36 -14.07
C ASP A 29 0.51 2.97 -12.61
N VAL A 30 -0.51 3.04 -11.76
CA VAL A 30 -0.41 2.86 -10.32
C VAL A 30 -1.53 1.96 -9.80
N LEU A 31 -1.25 1.28 -8.68
CA LEU A 31 -2.27 0.62 -7.87
C LEU A 31 -2.66 1.49 -6.69
N ALA A 32 -3.85 2.08 -6.72
CA ALA A 32 -4.37 2.90 -5.62
C ALA A 32 -5.18 2.07 -4.63
N ARG A 33 -4.95 2.28 -3.33
CA ARG A 33 -5.74 1.65 -2.26
C ARG A 33 -7.01 2.46 -1.99
N TRP A 34 -8.16 1.81 -2.01
CA TRP A 34 -9.44 2.45 -1.70
C TRP A 34 -9.87 2.22 -0.24
N SER A 35 -10.96 2.85 0.18
CA SER A 35 -11.50 2.78 1.55
C SER A 35 -11.99 1.38 1.96
N ASP A 36 -12.23 0.49 0.99
CA ASP A 36 -12.53 -0.93 1.24
C ASP A 36 -11.26 -1.78 1.47
N GLY A 37 -10.08 -1.15 1.42
CA GLY A 37 -8.78 -1.79 1.59
C GLY A 37 -8.25 -2.53 0.35
N LEU A 38 -8.99 -2.52 -0.77
CA LEU A 38 -8.56 -3.14 -2.03
C LEU A 38 -7.71 -2.20 -2.87
N LEU A 39 -6.99 -2.79 -3.83
CA LEU A 39 -6.15 -2.06 -4.79
C LEU A 39 -6.82 -2.00 -6.16
N TYR A 40 -6.74 -0.84 -6.79
CA TYR A 40 -7.34 -0.55 -8.08
C TYR A 40 -6.29 0.00 -9.04
N LEU A 41 -6.25 -0.53 -10.25
CA LEU A 41 -5.37 -0.02 -11.31
C LEU A 41 -5.90 1.31 -11.83
N GLY A 42 -5.01 2.27 -11.97
CA GLY A 42 -5.32 3.56 -12.58
C GLY A 42 -4.08 4.25 -13.13
N ASN A 43 -4.31 5.32 -13.86
CA ASN A 43 -3.30 6.13 -14.51
C ASN A 43 -3.25 7.53 -13.88
N VAL A 44 -2.05 7.99 -13.53
CA VAL A 44 -1.84 9.28 -12.89
C VAL A 44 -2.06 10.40 -13.90
N LYS A 45 -2.97 11.31 -13.57
CA LYS A 45 -3.28 12.50 -14.39
C LYS A 45 -2.58 13.75 -13.90
N ARG A 46 -2.46 13.91 -12.58
CA ARG A 46 -1.78 15.05 -11.95
C ARG A 46 -1.15 14.63 -10.64
N VAL A 47 -0.01 15.23 -10.30
CA VAL A 47 0.68 15.03 -9.02
C VAL A 47 0.74 16.36 -8.27
N ASP A 48 0.27 16.37 -7.02
CA ASP A 48 0.39 17.49 -6.09
C ASP A 48 1.39 17.11 -4.99
N GLY A 49 2.64 17.54 -5.16
CA GLY A 49 3.72 17.30 -4.20
C GLY A 49 3.56 18.08 -2.88
N VAL A 50 2.74 19.12 -2.84
CA VAL A 50 2.50 19.89 -1.61
C VAL A 50 1.47 19.17 -0.75
N LYS A 51 0.39 18.70 -1.37
CA LYS A 51 -0.67 17.95 -0.67
C LYS A 51 -0.38 16.46 -0.55
N GLN A 52 0.75 15.99 -1.12
CA GLN A 52 1.12 14.59 -1.19
C GLN A 52 -0.04 13.74 -1.73
N CYS A 53 -0.61 14.15 -2.87
CA CYS A 53 -1.71 13.44 -3.50
C CYS A 53 -1.62 13.44 -5.02
N CYS A 54 -2.29 12.48 -5.66
CA CYS A 54 -2.35 12.35 -7.10
C CYS A 54 -3.80 12.28 -7.57
N LEU A 55 -4.12 12.93 -8.68
CA LEU A 55 -5.36 12.65 -9.41
C LEU A 55 -5.14 11.41 -10.26
N VAL A 56 -5.92 10.36 -10.02
CA VAL A 56 -5.81 9.07 -10.73
C VAL A 56 -7.10 8.80 -11.49
N ARG A 57 -6.97 8.39 -12.76
CA ARG A 57 -8.07 7.89 -13.59
C ARG A 57 -8.06 6.37 -13.58
N PHE A 58 -9.18 5.75 -13.24
CA PHE A 58 -9.34 4.29 -13.16
C PHE A 58 -9.85 3.68 -14.47
N GLU A 59 -9.85 2.34 -14.54
CA GLU A 59 -10.31 1.57 -15.71
C GLU A 59 -11.74 1.91 -16.15
N ASP A 60 -12.60 2.29 -15.21
CA ASP A 60 -14.00 2.70 -15.47
C ASP A 60 -14.14 4.19 -15.85
N ASN A 61 -13.02 4.87 -16.13
CA ASN A 61 -12.91 6.30 -16.40
C ASN A 61 -13.30 7.21 -15.22
N SER A 62 -13.55 6.67 -14.03
CA SER A 62 -13.70 7.50 -12.84
C SER A 62 -12.37 8.16 -12.49
N GLU A 63 -12.42 9.38 -11.97
CA GLU A 63 -11.23 10.11 -11.52
C GLU A 63 -11.36 10.46 -10.05
N SER A 64 -10.35 10.13 -9.24
CA SER A 64 -10.34 10.46 -7.82
C SER A 64 -8.95 10.88 -7.35
N VAL A 65 -8.92 11.72 -6.32
CA VAL A 65 -7.68 12.15 -5.68
C VAL A 65 -7.27 11.08 -4.67
N ILE A 66 -6.06 10.56 -4.82
CA ILE A 66 -5.47 9.51 -3.99
C ILE A 66 -4.33 10.12 -3.18
N ILE A 67 -4.36 9.93 -1.87
CA ILE A 67 -3.29 10.37 -0.97
C ILE A 67 -2.09 9.44 -1.18
N LEU A 68 -0.92 10.03 -1.38
CA LEU A 68 0.34 9.31 -1.43
C LEU A 68 0.72 8.91 0.00
N LEU A 69 0.77 7.61 0.24
CA LEU A 69 1.25 7.08 1.51
C LEU A 69 2.78 6.96 1.42
N LEU A 70 3.47 7.65 2.32
CA LEU A 70 4.90 7.50 2.53
C LEU A 70 5.18 6.05 2.98
N VAL A 71 5.83 5.27 2.13
CA VAL A 71 6.53 4.05 2.55
C VAL A 71 7.99 4.47 2.68
N ASP A 72 8.44 4.68 3.92
CA ASP A 72 9.65 5.41 4.31
C ASP A 72 11.01 4.93 3.76
N CYS A 73 11.10 3.99 2.82
CA CYS A 73 12.35 3.27 2.59
C CYS A 73 13.10 3.48 1.25
N LEU A 74 12.64 4.30 0.31
CA LEU A 74 13.33 4.42 -1.00
C LEU A 74 14.19 5.68 -1.17
N THR A 75 14.22 6.58 -0.19
CA THR A 75 14.77 7.94 -0.36
C THR A 75 16.30 8.04 -0.27
N GLU A 76 17.01 6.98 0.15
CA GLU A 76 18.48 7.01 0.26
C GLU A 76 19.17 5.87 -0.50
N MET A 77 18.93 5.78 -1.81
CA MET A 77 19.72 4.90 -2.69
C MET A 77 21.07 5.52 -3.07
N LYS A 78 21.96 5.68 -2.09
CA LYS A 78 23.40 5.87 -2.33
C LYS A 78 24.16 4.72 -1.66
N ALA A 79 24.52 3.74 -2.50
CA ALA A 79 25.19 2.47 -2.18
C ALA A 79 24.31 1.47 -1.41
N LEU A 80 23.89 0.39 -2.08
CA LEU A 80 23.19 -0.73 -1.43
C LEU A 80 24.18 -1.50 -0.52
N PRO A 81 24.04 -1.48 0.81
CA PRO A 81 24.75 -2.40 1.67
C PRO A 81 24.13 -3.82 1.56
N PRO A 82 24.79 -4.89 2.05
CA PRO A 82 24.31 -6.27 1.95
C PRO A 82 23.00 -6.59 2.71
N PHE A 83 22.29 -5.58 3.24
CA PHE A 83 21.11 -5.71 4.11
C PHE A 83 19.79 -5.30 3.43
N VAL A 84 19.66 -5.59 2.12
CA VAL A 84 18.46 -5.24 1.33
C VAL A 84 17.84 -6.49 0.73
N VAL A 85 16.56 -6.72 1.01
CA VAL A 85 15.75 -7.80 0.41
C VAL A 85 14.64 -7.16 -0.43
N ALA A 86 14.61 -7.47 -1.73
CA ALA A 86 13.60 -6.98 -2.68
C ALA A 86 13.34 -5.46 -2.60
N GLY A 87 14.41 -4.67 -2.39
CA GLY A 87 14.35 -3.21 -2.33
C GLY A 87 13.96 -2.61 -0.97
N TYR A 88 13.86 -3.43 0.09
CA TYR A 88 13.64 -2.98 1.46
C TYR A 88 14.90 -3.16 2.32
N HIS A 89 15.28 -2.17 3.10
CA HIS A 89 16.17 -2.40 4.25
C HIS A 89 15.46 -3.30 5.27
N LEU A 90 16.23 -4.14 5.98
CA LEU A 90 15.68 -5.08 6.95
C LEU A 90 14.78 -4.38 7.99
N GLU A 91 15.22 -3.24 8.50
CA GLU A 91 14.54 -2.47 9.57
C GLU A 91 13.40 -1.57 9.07
N CYS A 92 13.39 -1.21 7.80
CA CYS A 92 12.34 -0.36 7.23
C CYS A 92 11.01 -1.08 7.02
N HIS A 93 11.04 -2.40 6.82
CA HIS A 93 9.83 -3.16 6.57
C HIS A 93 9.11 -3.43 7.90
N THR A 94 7.78 -3.45 7.88
CA THR A 94 6.99 -3.74 9.07
C THR A 94 6.15 -5.01 8.88
N PRO A 95 6.41 -6.09 9.65
CA PRO A 95 7.49 -6.24 10.65
C PRO A 95 8.87 -6.37 10.00
N THR A 96 9.93 -6.14 10.77
CA THR A 96 11.34 -6.22 10.34
C THR A 96 11.61 -7.52 9.58
N ILE A 97 12.40 -7.45 8.51
CA ILE A 97 12.79 -8.63 7.72
C ILE A 97 13.88 -9.38 8.48
N GLU A 98 13.71 -10.69 8.62
CA GLU A 98 14.74 -11.55 9.19
C GLU A 98 15.96 -11.59 8.25
N PRO A 99 17.20 -11.43 8.77
CA PRO A 99 18.41 -11.43 7.93
C PRO A 99 18.58 -12.68 7.07
N GLU A 100 18.05 -13.82 7.54
CA GLU A 100 18.08 -15.12 6.87
C GLU A 100 16.91 -15.32 5.88
N ALA A 101 16.07 -14.30 5.68
CA ALA A 101 14.97 -14.38 4.74
C ALA A 101 15.51 -14.58 3.31
N ASP A 102 15.15 -15.71 2.73
CA ASP A 102 15.47 -16.01 1.33
C ASP A 102 14.80 -14.97 0.41
N SER A 103 15.64 -14.25 -0.33
CA SER A 103 15.21 -13.17 -1.23
C SER A 103 14.31 -13.66 -2.35
N ASP A 104 14.42 -14.92 -2.75
CA ASP A 104 13.61 -15.50 -3.84
C ASP A 104 12.21 -15.90 -3.37
N SER A 105 12.04 -16.13 -2.07
CA SER A 105 10.75 -16.53 -1.50
C SER A 105 10.10 -15.47 -0.63
N TRP A 106 10.82 -14.46 -0.16
CA TRP A 106 10.26 -13.39 0.67
C TRP A 106 9.17 -12.58 -0.07
N ILE A 107 8.12 -12.19 0.65
CA ILE A 107 7.01 -11.40 0.10
C ILE A 107 6.74 -10.22 1.03
N CYS A 108 6.80 -9.00 0.48
CA CYS A 108 6.55 -7.79 1.25
C CYS A 108 5.10 -7.70 1.75
N ARG A 109 4.89 -6.89 2.79
CA ARG A 109 3.57 -6.60 3.37
C ARG A 109 2.56 -6.19 2.31
N GLN A 110 2.96 -5.29 1.42
CA GLN A 110 2.05 -4.73 0.41
C GLN A 110 1.55 -5.82 -0.55
N CYS A 111 2.44 -6.71 -1.03
CA CYS A 111 2.07 -7.86 -1.86
C CYS A 111 1.21 -8.88 -1.10
N VAL A 112 1.53 -9.16 0.17
CA VAL A 112 0.70 -10.03 1.01
C VAL A 112 -0.72 -9.50 1.12
N PHE A 113 -0.90 -8.21 1.42
CA PHE A 113 -2.22 -7.59 1.52
C PHE A 113 -2.94 -7.50 0.18
N ALA A 114 -2.22 -7.27 -0.92
CA ALA A 114 -2.79 -7.25 -2.27
C ALA A 114 -3.43 -8.60 -2.64
N VAL A 115 -2.76 -9.70 -2.30
CA VAL A 115 -3.26 -11.05 -2.61
C VAL A 115 -4.31 -11.52 -1.62
N ALA A 116 -4.09 -11.29 -0.32
CA ALA A 116 -4.90 -11.87 0.73
C ALA A 116 -6.23 -11.13 0.96
N THR A 117 -6.32 -9.84 0.62
CA THR A 117 -7.56 -9.07 0.78
C THR A 117 -8.50 -9.37 -0.39
N LYS A 118 -9.75 -9.73 -0.09
CA LYS A 118 -10.81 -9.99 -1.08
C LYS A 118 -12.11 -9.33 -0.63
N ARG A 119 -13.01 -9.06 -1.58
CA ARG A 119 -14.39 -8.69 -1.26
C ARG A 119 -15.03 -9.78 -0.41
N GLY A 120 -15.72 -9.38 0.67
CA GLY A 120 -16.32 -10.32 1.63
C GLY A 120 -15.35 -10.88 2.69
N GLY A 121 -14.07 -10.48 2.65
CA GLY A 121 -13.10 -10.80 3.71
C GLY A 121 -11.81 -11.41 3.18
N ALA A 122 -10.76 -11.33 4.00
CA ALA A 122 -9.46 -11.85 3.64
C ALA A 122 -9.40 -13.39 3.59
N LEU A 123 -8.42 -13.92 2.85
CA LEU A 123 -8.12 -15.35 2.80
C LEU A 123 -7.91 -15.94 4.20
N LYS A 124 -8.50 -17.11 4.45
CA LYS A 124 -8.43 -17.80 5.76
C LYS A 124 -7.44 -18.97 5.80
N ARG A 125 -6.93 -19.42 4.64
CA ARG A 125 -6.05 -20.59 4.51
C ARG A 125 -4.93 -20.34 3.49
N GLY A 126 -3.87 -21.15 3.57
CA GLY A 126 -2.72 -21.10 2.66
C GLY A 126 -1.63 -20.12 3.10
N ARG A 127 -0.56 -20.06 2.31
CA ARG A 127 0.66 -19.27 2.59
C ARG A 127 0.34 -17.79 2.84
N PHE A 128 -0.42 -17.15 1.95
CA PHE A 128 -0.76 -15.73 2.06
C PHE A 128 -1.65 -15.40 3.27
N ALA A 129 -2.55 -16.30 3.68
CA ALA A 129 -3.35 -16.10 4.89
C ALA A 129 -2.47 -16.08 6.15
N ARG A 130 -1.51 -17.02 6.26
CA ARG A 130 -0.54 -17.07 7.37
C ARG A 130 0.36 -15.85 7.39
N LEU A 131 0.92 -15.47 6.23
CA LEU A 131 1.72 -14.26 6.10
C LEU A 131 0.91 -13.02 6.48
N MET A 132 -0.34 -12.89 6.02
CA MET A 132 -1.18 -11.75 6.38
C MET A 132 -1.44 -11.70 7.89
N GLN A 133 -1.70 -12.84 8.55
CA GLN A 133 -1.84 -12.89 10.00
C GLN A 133 -0.56 -12.43 10.71
N PHE A 134 0.61 -12.88 10.26
CA PHE A 134 1.89 -12.44 10.80
C PHE A 134 2.10 -10.92 10.62
N MET A 135 1.84 -10.40 9.42
CA MET A 135 1.96 -8.97 9.12
C MET A 135 1.02 -8.12 10.01
N LYS A 136 -0.17 -8.63 10.35
CA LYS A 136 -1.15 -7.93 11.21
C LYS A 136 -0.73 -7.81 12.67
N LEU A 137 0.32 -8.50 13.10
CA LEU A 137 0.87 -8.38 14.46
C LEU A 137 1.53 -7.00 14.71
N ARG A 138 1.91 -6.29 13.64
CA ARG A 138 2.43 -4.92 13.72
C ARG A 138 1.73 -3.98 12.75
N LEU A 139 1.42 -2.78 13.23
CA LEU A 139 0.91 -1.69 12.40
C LEU A 139 2.09 -0.94 11.76
N PRO A 140 2.01 -0.56 10.48
CA PRO A 140 3.06 0.22 9.81
C PRO A 140 2.96 1.73 10.11
N TYR A 141 2.26 2.11 11.18
CA TYR A 141 2.07 3.48 11.66
C TYR A 141 1.91 3.48 13.18
N GLN A 142 2.14 4.62 13.81
CA GLN A 142 1.94 4.79 15.24
C GLN A 142 0.52 5.26 15.51
N LEU A 143 -0.20 4.59 16.41
CA LEU A 143 -1.55 5.02 16.79
C LEU A 143 -1.58 6.40 17.46
N SER A 144 -0.51 6.73 18.19
CA SER A 144 -0.35 8.00 18.88
C SER A 144 -0.09 9.20 17.96
N SER A 145 0.26 8.97 16.70
CA SER A 145 0.50 10.04 15.72
C SER A 145 -0.74 10.37 14.89
N LEU A 146 -1.91 9.80 15.23
CA LEU A 146 -3.16 10.04 14.51
C LEU A 146 -3.97 11.13 15.20
N ASP A 147 -4.34 12.15 14.43
CA ASP A 147 -5.17 13.26 14.88
C ASP A 147 -6.63 12.94 14.64
N TRP A 148 -7.27 12.39 15.67
CA TRP A 148 -8.67 11.97 15.63
C TRP A 148 -9.64 13.13 15.86
N ASP A 149 -10.82 13.03 15.26
CA ASP A 149 -11.95 13.86 15.64
C ASP A 149 -12.43 13.57 17.08
N PRO A 150 -13.24 14.45 17.70
CA PRO A 150 -13.71 14.24 19.07
C PRO A 150 -14.57 12.98 19.28
N GLN A 151 -15.13 12.42 18.21
CA GLN A 151 -15.98 11.22 18.25
C GLN A 151 -15.18 9.93 18.01
N HIS A 152 -13.87 10.05 17.72
CA HIS A 152 -12.98 8.96 17.36
C HIS A 152 -13.47 8.15 16.14
N LEU A 153 -14.10 8.83 15.17
CA LEU A 153 -14.61 8.21 13.95
C LEU A 153 -13.59 8.30 12.81
N THR A 154 -13.05 9.49 12.60
CA THR A 154 -12.09 9.78 11.53
C THR A 154 -10.80 10.40 12.06
N ASN A 155 -9.70 10.22 11.34
CA ASN A 155 -8.44 10.93 11.58
C ASN A 155 -7.97 11.73 10.35
N GLN A 156 -7.24 12.81 10.60
CA GLN A 156 -6.72 13.72 9.55
C GLN A 156 -5.80 13.00 8.56
N GLN A 157 -5.03 12.02 9.03
CA GLN A 157 -4.07 11.25 8.24
C GLN A 157 -4.75 10.24 7.30
N GLN A 158 -6.08 10.03 7.43
CA GLN A 158 -6.82 9.01 6.70
C GLN A 158 -6.13 7.64 6.75
N CYS A 159 -5.66 7.26 7.94
CA CYS A 159 -4.87 6.06 8.15
C CYS A 159 -5.60 5.12 9.10
N TYR A 160 -6.04 3.99 8.56
CA TYR A 160 -6.85 3.02 9.29
C TYR A 160 -6.41 1.59 8.99
N CYS A 161 -6.85 0.68 9.87
CA CYS A 161 -6.70 -0.76 9.73
C CYS A 161 -5.23 -1.22 9.62
N TYR A 162 -5.01 -2.53 9.54
CA TYR A 162 -3.67 -3.10 9.38
C TYR A 162 -3.00 -2.72 8.06
N CYS A 163 -3.75 -2.20 7.09
CA CYS A 163 -3.24 -1.79 5.79
C CYS A 163 -2.75 -0.33 5.73
N ALA A 164 -3.01 0.48 6.77
CA ALA A 164 -2.75 1.92 6.77
C ALA A 164 -3.42 2.65 5.58
N GLY A 165 -4.55 2.14 5.13
CA GLY A 165 -5.32 2.73 4.04
C GLY A 165 -6.33 3.75 4.53
N PRO A 166 -6.96 4.49 3.60
CA PRO A 166 -8.10 5.34 3.91
C PRO A 166 -9.29 4.52 4.40
N GLY A 167 -10.22 5.19 5.07
CA GLY A 167 -11.40 4.60 5.71
C GLY A 167 -12.44 5.68 5.93
N GLU A 168 -13.70 5.26 6.01
CA GLU A 168 -14.85 6.13 6.34
C GLU A 168 -15.19 6.02 7.83
#